data_AF-A0A1V6RWC1-F1
#
_entry.id   AF-A0A1V6RWC1-F1
#
_cell.length_a   1.000
_cell.length_b   1.000
_cell.length_c   1.000
_cell.angle_alpha   90.00
_cell.angle_beta   90.00
_cell.angle_gamma   90.00
#
_symmetry.space_group_name_H-M   'P 1'
#
loop_
_entity.id
_entity.type
_entity.pdbx_description
1 polymer ?
#
loop_
_entity_poly.entity_id
_entity_poly.type
_entity_poly.pdbx_seq_one_letter_code
_entity_poly.pdbx_strand_id
1 'polypeptide(L)'
;MQVSQPISSASSFPVFNLLHEANIGLLRHSATRKVLLEQMIFYVASVDTVDAICSGDTIPSLMQYWRRRERTAGVYPVMATIPFIYGYDISKADLATDLMTLLWRHTSYLVHMK
;
A
#
# COMPACT_ATOMS: atom_id res chain seq x y z
N MET A 1 38.52 -13.63 3.50
CA MET A 1 37.23 -13.96 2.85
C MET A 1 36.16 -13.78 3.92
N GLN A 2 35.61 -12.57 4.05
CA GLN A 2 34.55 -12.30 5.05
C GLN A 2 33.23 -12.77 4.47
N VAL A 3 32.63 -13.77 5.14
CA VAL A 3 31.29 -14.25 4.85
C VAL A 3 30.32 -13.20 5.37
N SER A 4 29.64 -12.51 4.46
CA SER A 4 28.55 -11.58 4.73
C SER A 4 27.44 -12.30 5.50
N GLN A 5 27.11 -11.78 6.69
CA GLN A 5 26.04 -12.30 7.53
C GLN A 5 24.67 -12.16 6.84
N PRO A 6 23.72 -13.09 7.10
CA PRO A 6 22.39 -13.02 6.54
C PRO A 6 21.66 -11.80 7.09
N ILE A 7 21.00 -11.07 6.18
CA ILE A 7 20.16 -9.91 6.46
C ILE A 7 19.17 -10.29 7.57
N SER A 8 19.20 -9.52 8.65
CA SER A 8 18.38 -9.73 9.84
C SER A 8 16.91 -9.92 9.48
N SER A 9 16.30 -10.90 10.13
CA SER A 9 14.88 -11.28 10.06
C SER A 9 13.92 -10.11 9.81
N ALA A 10 12.97 -10.31 8.90
CA ALA A 10 11.89 -9.39 8.53
C ALA A 10 11.00 -8.87 9.71
N SER A 11 11.28 -9.29 10.94
CA SER A 11 10.65 -8.85 12.19
C SER A 11 11.11 -7.48 12.69
N SER A 12 12.14 -6.88 12.10
CA SER A 12 12.65 -5.56 12.50
C SER A 12 11.88 -4.37 11.89
N PHE A 13 10.94 -4.63 10.98
CA PHE A 13 10.13 -3.61 10.34
C PHE A 13 8.82 -3.38 11.10
N PRO A 14 8.57 -2.18 11.65
CA PRO A 14 7.39 -1.88 12.47
C PRO A 14 6.06 -2.21 11.77
N VAL A 15 6.01 -2.07 10.45
CA VAL A 15 4.83 -2.39 9.63
C VAL A 15 4.49 -3.88 9.68
N PHE A 16 5.47 -4.78 9.66
CA PHE A 16 5.20 -6.22 9.69
C PHE A 16 4.72 -6.68 11.08
N ASN A 17 5.19 -6.05 12.15
CA ASN A 17 4.68 -6.32 13.51
C ASN A 17 3.24 -5.80 13.70
N LEU A 18 2.92 -4.62 13.14
CA LEU A 18 1.55 -4.08 13.12
C LEU A 18 0.58 -5.00 12.36
N LEU A 19 1.04 -5.64 11.28
CA LEU A 19 0.26 -6.63 10.53
C LEU A 19 0.09 -7.95 11.27
N HIS A 20 1.11 -8.39 11.99
CA HIS A 20 1.05 -9.61 12.79
C HIS A 20 0.08 -9.46 13.98
N GLU A 21 0.12 -8.33 14.67
CA GLU A 21 -0.83 -7.99 15.74
C GLU A 21 -2.25 -7.77 15.21
N ALA A 22 -2.40 -7.10 14.05
CA ALA A 22 -3.69 -7.02 13.35
C ALA A 22 -4.23 -8.40 12.94
N ASN A 23 -3.35 -9.39 12.70
CA ASN A 23 -3.73 -10.74 12.27
C ASN A 23 -4.58 -11.49 13.32
N ILE A 24 -4.49 -11.11 14.60
CA ILE A 24 -5.31 -11.69 15.68
C ILE A 24 -6.73 -11.07 15.70
N GLY A 25 -6.88 -9.78 15.35
CA GLY A 25 -8.19 -9.13 15.16
C GLY A 25 -8.86 -9.50 13.83
N LEU A 26 -8.08 -9.94 12.84
CA LEU A 26 -8.50 -10.26 11.47
C LEU A 26 -9.41 -11.50 11.33
N LEU A 27 -9.64 -12.29 12.39
CA LEU A 27 -10.52 -13.46 12.32
C LEU A 27 -11.98 -13.10 12.02
N ARG A 28 -12.42 -11.86 12.31
CA ARG A 28 -13.82 -11.42 12.14
C ARG A 28 -14.12 -10.63 10.87
N HIS A 29 -13.10 -10.15 10.14
CA HIS A 29 -13.24 -9.24 8.99
C HIS A 29 -12.56 -9.80 7.75
N SER A 30 -13.14 -10.90 7.24
CA SER A 30 -12.52 -11.70 6.17
C SER A 30 -12.45 -10.96 4.83
N ALA A 31 -13.39 -10.03 4.57
CA ALA A 31 -13.43 -9.27 3.35
C ALA A 31 -12.45 -8.09 3.41
N THR A 32 -12.44 -7.34 4.51
CA THR A 32 -11.49 -6.23 4.71
C THR A 32 -10.05 -6.73 4.66
N ARG A 33 -9.77 -7.93 5.19
CA ARG A 33 -8.44 -8.56 5.09
C ARG A 33 -7.97 -8.70 3.64
N LYS A 34 -8.86 -9.17 2.76
CA LYS A 34 -8.52 -9.40 1.35
C LYS A 34 -8.23 -8.08 0.65
N VAL A 35 -9.03 -7.05 0.94
CA VAL A 35 -8.80 -5.69 0.43
C VAL A 35 -7.44 -5.18 0.89
N LEU A 36 -7.17 -5.22 2.20
CA LEU A 36 -5.90 -4.75 2.77
C LEU A 36 -4.71 -5.49 2.15
N LEU A 37 -4.75 -6.82 2.13
CA LEU A 37 -3.65 -7.63 1.60
C LEU A 37 -3.38 -7.32 0.12
N GLU A 38 -4.43 -7.18 -0.69
CA GLU A 38 -4.30 -6.80 -2.10
C GLU A 38 -3.63 -5.43 -2.27
N GLN A 39 -4.06 -4.43 -1.50
CA GLN A 39 -3.45 -3.10 -1.55
C GLN A 39 -1.98 -3.12 -1.12
N MET A 40 -1.63 -3.94 -0.11
CA MET A 40 -0.25 -4.10 0.33
C MET A 40 0.64 -4.79 -0.69
N ILE A 41 0.14 -5.87 -1.32
CA ILE A 41 0.86 -6.55 -2.41
C ILE A 41 1.10 -5.57 -3.56
N PHE A 42 0.08 -4.81 -3.94
CA PHE A 42 0.20 -3.83 -5.02
C PHE A 42 1.19 -2.71 -4.69
N TYR A 43 1.19 -2.23 -3.45
CA TYR A 43 2.18 -1.27 -2.95
C TYR A 43 3.60 -1.83 -3.02
N VAL A 44 3.85 -3.02 -2.47
CA VAL A 44 5.18 -3.66 -2.48
C VAL A 44 5.67 -3.89 -3.92
N ALA A 45 4.80 -4.36 -4.81
CA ALA A 45 5.15 -4.53 -6.23
C ALA A 45 5.47 -3.19 -6.93
N SER A 46 4.85 -2.09 -6.51
CA SER A 46 5.10 -0.78 -7.09
C SER A 46 6.44 -0.15 -6.67
N VAL A 47 6.93 -0.47 -5.46
CA VAL A 47 8.20 0.05 -4.95
C VAL A 47 9.41 -0.70 -5.53
N ASP A 48 9.25 -1.96 -5.90
CA ASP A 48 10.29 -2.80 -6.52
C ASP A 48 10.87 -2.17 -7.81
N THR A 49 10.08 -1.36 -8.51
CA THR A 49 10.50 -0.75 -9.78
C THR A 49 11.05 0.67 -9.63
N VAL A 50 11.26 1.18 -8.40
CA VAL A 50 11.53 2.63 -8.13
C VAL A 50 12.81 3.12 -8.78
N ASP A 51 13.82 2.26 -8.88
CA ASP A 51 15.10 2.58 -9.51
C ASP A 51 14.97 2.81 -11.03
N ALA A 52 13.86 2.37 -11.66
CA ALA A 52 13.63 2.53 -13.09
C ALA A 52 13.09 3.92 -13.50
N ILE A 53 12.83 4.84 -12.56
CA ILE A 53 12.27 6.17 -12.88
C ILE A 53 13.25 7.02 -13.69
N CYS A 54 14.54 6.94 -13.34
CA CYS A 54 15.61 7.68 -14.01
C CYS A 54 16.38 6.74 -14.94
N SER A 55 15.68 6.07 -15.87
CA SER A 55 16.36 5.31 -16.91
C SER A 55 17.10 6.29 -17.83
N GLY A 56 18.42 6.35 -17.73
CA GLY A 56 19.27 7.21 -18.56
C GLY A 56 19.12 8.70 -18.25
N ASP A 57 19.12 9.08 -16.96
CA ASP A 57 19.11 10.49 -16.48
C ASP A 57 17.94 11.35 -16.96
N THR A 58 16.89 10.73 -17.49
CA THR A 58 15.73 11.45 -18.03
C THR A 58 14.68 11.64 -16.95
N ILE A 59 14.29 12.89 -16.71
CA ILE A 59 13.21 13.23 -15.76
C ILE A 59 11.86 12.74 -16.34
N PRO A 60 11.04 12.00 -15.59
CA PRO A 60 9.73 11.55 -16.06
C PRO A 60 8.79 12.74 -16.29
N SER A 61 7.86 12.61 -17.24
CA SER A 61 6.77 13.58 -17.37
C SER A 61 5.91 13.60 -16.11
N LEU A 62 5.24 14.73 -15.85
CA LEU A 62 4.35 14.89 -14.70
C LEU A 62 3.30 13.77 -14.61
N MET A 63 2.74 13.34 -15.73
CA MET A 63 1.77 12.25 -15.79
C MET A 63 2.39 10.88 -15.43
N GLN A 64 3.61 10.60 -15.90
CA GLN A 64 4.32 9.37 -15.53
C GLN A 64 4.67 9.36 -14.04
N TYR A 65 5.15 10.49 -13.52
CA TYR A 65 5.40 10.67 -12.10
C TYR A 65 4.13 10.41 -11.27
N TRP A 66 3.01 11.04 -11.61
CA TRP A 66 1.76 10.90 -10.86
C TRP A 66 1.22 9.48 -10.84
N ARG A 67 1.15 8.81 -12.00
CA ARG A 67 0.68 7.41 -12.10
C ARG A 67 1.49 6.47 -11.23
N ARG A 68 2.77 6.75 -11.08
CA ARG A 68 3.67 5.96 -10.26
C ARG A 68 3.54 6.31 -8.78
N ARG A 69 3.57 7.60 -8.46
CA ARG A 69 3.52 8.13 -7.09
C ARG A 69 2.24 7.71 -6.38
N GLU A 70 1.12 7.67 -7.11
CA GLU A 70 -0.17 7.14 -6.64
C GLU A 70 -0.04 5.71 -6.06
N ARG A 71 0.86 4.89 -6.59
CA ARG A 71 1.05 3.50 -6.17
C ARG A 71 2.13 3.35 -5.10
N THR A 72 3.19 4.14 -5.18
CA THR A 72 4.38 4.00 -4.32
C THR A 72 4.33 4.78 -3.00
N ALA A 73 3.31 5.60 -2.74
CA ALA A 73 3.20 6.27 -1.44
C ALA A 73 2.40 5.49 -0.38
N GLY A 74 1.86 4.33 -0.74
CA GLY A 74 1.16 3.48 0.23
C GLY A 74 -0.15 4.07 0.76
N VAL A 75 -0.73 5.08 0.10
CA VAL A 75 -1.99 5.71 0.53
C VAL A 75 -3.14 4.70 0.53
N TYR A 76 -3.22 3.85 -0.50
CA TYR A 76 -4.26 2.83 -0.61
C TYR A 76 -4.22 1.77 0.52
N PRO A 77 -3.05 1.19 0.87
CA PRO A 77 -2.92 0.39 2.08
C PRO A 77 -3.39 1.10 3.35
N VAL A 78 -3.04 2.37 3.53
CA VAL A 78 -3.45 3.16 4.71
C VAL A 78 -4.96 3.39 4.73
N MET A 79 -5.58 3.71 3.59
CA MET A 79 -7.04 3.84 3.51
C MET A 79 -7.75 2.52 3.82
N ALA A 80 -7.18 1.39 3.38
CA ALA A 80 -7.73 0.07 3.64
C ALA A 80 -7.68 -0.35 5.13
N THR A 81 -6.88 0.32 5.98
CA THR A 81 -6.90 0.07 7.43
C THR A 81 -8.02 0.83 8.16
N ILE A 82 -8.59 1.89 7.56
CA ILE A 82 -9.64 2.69 8.22
C ILE A 82 -10.86 1.82 8.59
N PRO A 83 -11.48 1.06 7.68
CA PRO A 83 -12.60 0.18 8.03
C PRO A 83 -12.22 -0.84 9.10
N PHE A 84 -10.99 -1.35 9.06
CA PHE A 84 -10.48 -2.29 10.06
C PHE A 84 -10.42 -1.67 11.46
N ILE A 85 -9.85 -0.47 11.60
CA ILE A 85 -9.76 0.28 12.87
C ILE A 85 -11.15 0.51 13.48
N TYR A 86 -12.15 0.77 12.64
CA TYR A 86 -13.52 1.01 13.07
C TYR A 86 -14.42 -0.24 13.10
N GLY A 87 -13.88 -1.43 12.80
CA GLY A 87 -14.62 -2.69 12.87
C GLY A 87 -15.64 -2.92 11.75
N TYR A 88 -15.51 -2.26 10.60
CA TYR A 88 -16.34 -2.50 9.40
C TYR A 88 -15.73 -3.57 8.48
N ASP A 89 -16.53 -4.56 8.08
CA ASP A 89 -16.12 -5.58 7.09
C ASP A 89 -16.54 -5.12 5.69
N ILE A 90 -15.59 -4.55 4.95
CA ILE A 90 -15.80 -4.06 3.59
C ILE A 90 -15.25 -5.06 2.57
N SER A 91 -15.99 -5.22 1.48
CA SER A 91 -15.61 -6.07 0.36
C SER A 91 -15.07 -5.25 -0.80
N LYS A 92 -14.50 -5.95 -1.79
CA LYS A 92 -14.13 -5.31 -3.07
C LYS A 92 -15.35 -4.73 -3.79
N ALA A 93 -16.53 -5.31 -3.62
CA ALA A 93 -17.75 -4.82 -4.28
C ALA A 93 -18.17 -3.47 -3.72
N ASP A 94 -18.03 -3.25 -2.41
CA ASP A 94 -18.32 -1.96 -1.77
C ASP A 94 -17.40 -0.85 -2.29
N LEU A 95 -16.15 -1.22 -2.60
CA LEU A 95 -15.15 -0.32 -3.16
C LEU A 95 -15.23 -0.13 -4.68
N ALA A 96 -15.91 -1.04 -5.39
CA ALA A 96 -16.02 -1.00 -6.85
C ALA A 96 -17.02 0.06 -7.35
N THR A 97 -17.69 0.80 -6.45
CA THR A 97 -18.55 1.91 -6.84
C THR A 97 -17.71 3.08 -7.40
N ASP A 98 -18.25 3.78 -8.40
CA ASP A 98 -17.58 4.95 -9.00
C ASP A 98 -17.24 6.01 -7.94
N LEU A 99 -18.14 6.20 -6.97
CA LEU A 99 -17.95 7.15 -5.88
C LEU A 99 -16.81 6.76 -4.95
N MET A 100 -16.69 5.48 -4.57
CA MET A 100 -15.56 5.04 -3.72
C MET A 100 -14.24 5.07 -4.46
N THR A 101 -14.24 4.67 -5.73
CA THR A 101 -13.06 4.80 -6.59
C THR A 101 -12.59 6.25 -6.68
N LEU A 102 -13.53 7.19 -6.89
CA LEU A 102 -13.22 8.62 -6.97
C LEU A 102 -12.72 9.16 -5.63
N LEU A 103 -13.39 8.82 -4.52
CA LEU A 103 -13.01 9.23 -3.17
C LEU A 103 -11.57 8.82 -2.85
N TRP A 104 -11.23 7.56 -3.11
CA TRP A 104 -9.89 7.02 -2.84
C TRP A 104 -8.81 7.71 -3.69
N ARG A 105 -9.09 7.91 -4.98
CA ARG A 105 -8.17 8.62 -5.87
C ARG A 105 -7.93 10.08 -5.44
N HIS A 106 -9.00 10.79 -5.08
CA HIS A 106 -8.89 12.18 -4.63
C HIS A 106 -8.17 12.29 -3.29
N THR A 107 -8.43 11.37 -2.36
CA THR A 107 -7.70 11.28 -1.08
C THR A 107 -6.21 11.05 -1.30
N SER A 108 -5.86 10.17 -2.24
CA SER A 108 -4.48 9.96 -2.68
C SER A 108 -3.82 11.28 -3.13
N TYR A 109 -4.45 12.01 -4.04
CA TYR A 109 -3.91 13.29 -4.51
C TYR A 109 -3.71 14.32 -3.38
N LEU A 110 -4.64 14.42 -2.44
CA LEU A 110 -4.50 15.35 -1.31
C LEU A 110 -3.29 15.05 -0.42
N VAL A 111 -2.98 13.77 -0.20
CA VAL A 111 -1.80 13.35 0.58
C VAL A 111 -0.50 13.69 -0.15
N HIS A 112 -0.53 13.70 -1.48
CA HIS A 112 0.65 13.91 -2.32
C HIS A 112 0.99 15.36 -2.65
N MET A 113 0.01 16.27 -2.60
CA MET A 113 0.18 17.68 -2.96
C MET A 113 0.54 18.59 -1.76
N LYS A 114 0.83 18.01 -0.60
CA LYS A 114 1.31 18.75 0.57
C LYS A 114 2.79 19.10 0.50
#